data_AF-A0A354XWU9-F1
#
_entry.id   AF-A0A354XWU9-F1
#
_cell.length_a   1.000
_cell.length_b   1.000
_cell.length_c   1.000
_cell.angle_alpha   90.00
_cell.angle_beta   90.00
_cell.angle_gamma   90.00
#
_symmetry.space_group_name_H-M   'P 1'
#
loop_
_entity.id
_entity.type
_entity.pdbx_description
1 polymer ?
#
loop_
_entity_poly.entity_id
_entity_poly.type
_entity_poly.pdbx_seq_one_letter_code
_entity_poly.pdbx_strand_id
1 'polypeptide(L)'
;MKERQHYNIPRKIVFVRGNIILKHKLPKNMMDLGCCFKESEIENIHQIIEGDFIIEDDTETFEDAYYYASGGVTAFDHTGGFSSRYYLVENYDKAIDDIIALSNLDIGEDNGQLLQRILFANVYSSMEAFLQDTCMYYLRRDQRFKETFLKSQESLSKEKIYLSEIFDKISRVDYKIQNAVENTVFHRLSQEICPLFKNTFGIAFPDYKYIDDNLTIRHDIVHRNGCSKDKSKFHIISKDQLYELIEKVDKFVHALFDEFEKLK
;
A
#
# COMPACT_ATOMS: atom_id res chain seq x y z
N MET A 1 3.43 -9.91 -22.59
CA MET A 1 4.22 -9.67 -21.36
C MET A 1 4.81 -11.02 -20.92
N LYS A 2 6.08 -11.07 -20.45
CA LYS A 2 6.55 -12.24 -19.68
C LYS A 2 5.72 -12.31 -18.38
N GLU A 3 5.67 -13.47 -17.73
CA GLU A 3 5.01 -13.61 -16.43
C GLU A 3 5.49 -12.51 -15.48
N ARG A 4 4.55 -11.69 -14.99
CA ARG A 4 4.84 -10.58 -14.07
C ARG A 4 5.29 -11.18 -12.74
N GLN A 5 6.35 -10.62 -12.17
CA GLN A 5 6.85 -11.04 -10.86
C GLN A 5 6.25 -10.14 -9.78
N HIS A 6 5.64 -10.75 -8.77
CA HIS A 6 5.21 -10.06 -7.55
C HIS A 6 6.39 -9.75 -6.64
N TYR A 7 6.18 -8.83 -5.70
CA TYR A 7 7.15 -8.57 -4.67
C TYR A 7 7.39 -9.82 -3.82
N ASN A 8 8.65 -10.13 -3.54
CA ASN A 8 9.01 -11.32 -2.77
C ASN A 8 8.85 -11.07 -1.27
N ILE A 9 7.63 -11.27 -0.78
CA ILE A 9 7.32 -11.17 0.65
C ILE A 9 7.94 -12.37 1.38
N PRO A 10 8.74 -12.17 2.44
CA PRO A 10 9.14 -13.25 3.33
C PRO A 10 7.88 -13.90 3.91
N ARG A 11 7.67 -15.20 3.67
CA ARG A 11 6.49 -15.92 4.18
C ARG A 11 6.91 -16.86 5.30
N LYS A 12 6.63 -16.50 6.55
CA LYS A 12 6.76 -17.41 7.68
C LYS A 12 5.42 -18.04 7.96
N ILE A 13 5.37 -19.37 8.03
CA ILE A 13 4.15 -20.08 8.44
C ILE A 13 4.31 -20.57 9.87
N VAL A 14 3.43 -20.10 10.76
CA VAL A 14 3.28 -20.62 12.12
C VAL A 14 2.07 -21.55 12.13
N PHE A 15 2.31 -22.84 12.32
CA PHE A 15 1.26 -23.84 12.35
C PHE A 15 0.87 -24.19 13.78
N VAL A 16 -0.43 -24.17 14.09
CA VAL A 16 -0.99 -24.42 15.41
C VAL A 16 -1.73 -25.77 15.41
N ARG A 17 -1.22 -26.74 16.16
CA ARG A 17 -1.87 -28.04 16.41
C ARG A 17 -2.95 -27.92 17.48
N GLY A 18 -3.92 -27.06 17.22
CA GLY A 18 -5.03 -26.70 18.09
C GLY A 18 -5.81 -25.56 17.47
N ASN A 19 -6.49 -24.78 18.31
CA ASN A 19 -7.21 -23.58 17.91
C ASN A 19 -6.36 -22.32 18.07
N ILE A 20 -6.62 -21.30 17.25
CA ILE A 20 -6.14 -19.94 17.50
C ILE A 20 -7.26 -19.14 18.16
N ILE A 21 -6.95 -18.51 19.29
CA ILE A 21 -7.90 -17.78 20.11
C ILE A 21 -7.45 -16.33 20.22
N LEU A 22 -8.22 -15.40 19.67
CA LEU A 22 -7.92 -13.97 19.71
C LEU A 22 -8.54 -13.31 20.95
N LYS A 23 -7.70 -12.70 21.78
CA LYS A 23 -8.09 -11.90 22.96
C LYS A 23 -7.46 -10.50 23.00
N HIS A 24 -6.61 -10.18 22.03
CA HIS A 24 -5.99 -8.87 21.92
C HIS A 24 -7.00 -7.75 21.61
N LYS A 25 -6.76 -6.59 22.20
CA LYS A 25 -7.48 -5.32 21.97
C LYS A 25 -6.65 -4.35 21.13
N LEU A 26 -5.32 -4.49 21.15
CA LEU A 26 -4.41 -3.72 20.32
C LEU A 26 -4.18 -4.44 18.97
N PRO A 27 -3.95 -3.70 17.87
CA PRO A 27 -3.64 -4.32 16.58
C PRO A 27 -2.41 -5.23 16.66
N LYS A 28 -2.46 -6.40 16.03
CA LYS A 28 -1.34 -7.34 15.94
C LYS A 28 -0.67 -7.29 14.57
N ASN A 29 0.62 -7.62 14.54
CA ASN A 29 1.40 -7.71 13.31
C ASN A 29 1.31 -9.12 12.75
N MET A 30 0.64 -9.33 11.61
CA MET A 30 0.51 -10.63 10.93
C MET A 30 -0.03 -10.46 9.50
N MET A 31 0.25 -11.46 8.66
CA MET A 31 -0.19 -11.54 7.26
C MET A 31 -1.55 -12.19 7.08
N ASP A 32 -1.89 -13.21 7.86
CA ASP A 32 -3.21 -13.82 7.79
C ASP A 32 -3.45 -14.81 8.93
N LEU A 33 -4.72 -15.15 9.12
CA LEU A 33 -5.19 -16.22 9.98
C LEU A 33 -5.97 -17.24 9.16
N GLY A 34 -5.63 -18.52 9.33
CA GLY A 34 -6.32 -19.63 8.70
C GLY A 34 -6.73 -20.69 9.72
N CYS A 35 -7.82 -21.40 9.44
CA CYS A 35 -8.30 -22.49 10.29
C CYS A 35 -8.61 -23.74 9.47
N CYS A 36 -8.75 -24.87 10.17
CA CYS A 36 -9.07 -26.17 9.59
C CYS A 36 -8.05 -26.67 8.55
N PHE A 37 -6.79 -26.25 8.64
CA PHE A 37 -5.72 -26.72 7.76
C PHE A 37 -5.16 -28.06 8.23
N LYS A 38 -4.78 -28.93 7.29
CA LYS A 38 -3.97 -30.11 7.63
C LYS A 38 -2.50 -29.76 7.53
N GLU A 39 -1.71 -30.11 8.54
CA GLU A 39 -0.27 -29.87 8.54
C GLU A 39 0.42 -30.44 7.31
N SER A 40 -0.01 -31.62 6.84
CA SER A 40 0.52 -32.27 5.65
C SER A 40 0.30 -31.50 4.34
N GLU A 41 -0.61 -30.52 4.34
CA GLU A 41 -0.91 -29.65 3.19
C GLU A 41 -0.11 -28.34 3.22
N ILE A 42 0.67 -28.12 4.30
CA ILE A 42 1.45 -26.91 4.51
C ILE A 42 2.94 -27.21 4.29
N GLU A 43 3.51 -26.57 3.28
CA GLU A 43 4.94 -26.63 3.01
C GLU A 43 5.68 -25.54 3.80
N ASN A 44 6.95 -25.81 4.17
CA ASN A 44 7.87 -24.82 4.76
C ASN A 44 7.38 -24.15 6.07
N ILE A 45 6.85 -24.96 7.00
CA ILE A 45 6.45 -24.48 8.33
C ILE A 45 7.68 -23.92 9.07
N HIS A 46 7.60 -22.65 9.48
CA HIS A 46 8.64 -21.97 10.24
C HIS A 46 8.63 -22.39 11.71
N GLN A 47 7.44 -22.53 12.30
CA GLN A 47 7.24 -22.87 13.69
C GLN A 47 5.97 -23.69 13.88
N ILE A 48 6.01 -24.68 14.76
CA ILE A 48 4.82 -25.42 15.22
C ILE A 48 4.53 -25.04 16.68
N ILE A 49 3.26 -24.76 16.98
CA ILE A 49 2.75 -24.55 18.34
C ILE A 49 1.82 -25.72 18.67
N GLU A 50 2.10 -26.43 19.76
CA GLU A 50 1.26 -27.54 20.25
C GLU A 50 0.12 -27.02 21.13
N GLY A 51 -1.10 -27.48 20.87
CA GLY A 51 -2.30 -27.07 21.61
C GLY A 51 -2.87 -25.73 21.14
N ASP A 52 -3.78 -25.18 21.94
CA ASP A 52 -4.45 -23.91 21.63
C ASP A 52 -3.48 -22.73 21.80
N PHE A 53 -3.42 -21.86 20.78
CA PHE A 53 -2.61 -20.65 20.79
C PHE A 53 -3.48 -19.43 21.06
N ILE A 54 -3.25 -18.77 22.20
CA ILE A 54 -3.98 -17.56 22.60
C ILE A 54 -3.15 -16.34 22.23
N ILE A 55 -3.71 -15.45 21.41
CA ILE A 55 -3.08 -14.17 21.03
C ILE A 55 -3.68 -13.06 21.90
N GLU A 56 -2.87 -12.60 22.85
CA GLU A 56 -3.13 -11.47 23.75
C GLU A 56 -2.33 -10.22 23.32
N ASP A 57 -2.51 -9.10 24.02
CA ASP A 57 -1.90 -7.82 23.66
C ASP A 57 -0.36 -7.89 23.69
N ASP A 58 0.21 -8.64 24.63
CA ASP A 58 1.65 -8.85 24.82
C ASP A 58 2.23 -9.99 23.97
N THR A 59 1.38 -10.77 23.30
CA THR A 59 1.84 -11.91 22.47
C THR A 59 2.65 -11.41 21.28
N GLU A 60 3.90 -11.82 21.15
CA GLU A 60 4.70 -11.39 19.99
C GLU A 60 4.16 -12.01 18.69
N THR A 61 3.96 -11.17 17.67
CA THR A 61 3.53 -11.58 16.33
C THR A 61 4.34 -10.85 15.27
N PHE A 62 4.43 -11.40 14.06
CA PHE A 62 5.34 -10.89 13.02
C PHE A 62 4.60 -10.45 11.76
N GLU A 63 4.99 -9.31 11.20
CA GLU A 63 4.37 -8.77 9.97
C GLU A 63 4.54 -9.69 8.76
N ASP A 64 5.52 -10.61 8.76
CA ASP A 64 5.78 -11.58 7.69
C ASP A 64 5.20 -12.98 7.97
N ALA A 65 4.34 -13.12 8.99
CA ALA A 65 3.84 -14.42 9.44
C ALA A 65 2.36 -14.67 9.13
N TYR A 66 2.09 -15.86 8.60
CA TYR A 66 0.77 -16.47 8.46
C TYR A 66 0.57 -17.47 9.59
N TYR A 67 -0.56 -17.40 10.28
CA TYR A 67 -0.87 -18.32 11.38
C TYR A 67 -2.01 -19.25 10.97
N TYR A 68 -1.72 -20.54 10.86
CA TYR A 68 -2.69 -21.55 10.43
C TYR A 68 -2.96 -22.55 11.54
N ALA A 69 -4.24 -22.71 11.89
CA ALA A 69 -4.71 -23.66 12.87
C ALA A 69 -5.22 -24.94 12.20
N SER A 70 -4.93 -26.08 12.83
CA SER A 70 -5.61 -27.34 12.51
C SER A 70 -7.05 -27.39 13.06
N GLY A 71 -7.30 -26.69 14.17
CA GLY A 71 -8.63 -26.41 14.70
C GLY A 71 -9.23 -25.12 14.13
N GLY A 72 -10.05 -24.44 14.92
CA GLY A 72 -10.69 -23.17 14.57
C GLY A 72 -9.82 -21.94 14.84
N VAL A 73 -10.22 -20.81 14.26
CA VAL A 73 -9.80 -19.46 14.67
C VAL A 73 -11.04 -18.75 15.23
N THR A 74 -10.99 -18.34 16.49
CA THR A 74 -12.13 -17.71 17.17
C THR A 74 -11.68 -16.44 17.90
N ALA A 75 -12.50 -15.39 17.84
CA ALA A 75 -12.36 -14.20 18.66
C ALA A 75 -13.43 -14.17 19.75
N PHE A 76 -13.05 -13.84 20.99
CA PHE A 76 -14.00 -13.76 22.10
C PHE A 76 -14.75 -12.41 22.16
N ASP A 77 -14.24 -11.36 21.50
CA ASP A 77 -14.80 -10.00 21.48
C ASP A 77 -14.36 -9.28 20.18
N HIS A 78 -14.70 -7.99 20.01
CA HIS A 78 -14.09 -7.12 19.02
C HIS A 78 -12.57 -7.03 19.24
N THR A 79 -11.80 -7.60 18.34
CA THR A 79 -10.33 -7.58 18.41
C THR A 79 -9.78 -6.25 17.90
N GLY A 80 -8.52 -5.95 18.25
CA GLY A 80 -7.79 -4.80 17.68
C GLY A 80 -7.48 -4.92 16.18
N GLY A 81 -7.89 -6.03 15.54
CA GLY A 81 -7.50 -6.37 14.17
C GLY A 81 -6.02 -6.71 14.03
N PHE A 82 -5.59 -6.90 12.78
CA PHE A 82 -4.19 -7.09 12.45
C PHE A 82 -3.78 -6.24 11.27
N SER A 83 -2.48 -6.05 11.11
CA SER A 83 -1.92 -5.31 10.01
C SER A 83 -0.51 -5.80 9.70
N SER A 84 -0.12 -5.66 8.44
CA SER A 84 1.22 -5.92 7.97
C SER A 84 1.58 -4.86 6.94
N ARG A 85 2.84 -4.43 6.93
CA ARG A 85 3.35 -3.56 5.86
C ARG A 85 3.33 -4.25 4.50
N TYR A 86 3.42 -5.58 4.44
CA TYR A 86 3.42 -6.29 3.15
C TYR A 86 2.05 -6.25 2.45
N TYR A 87 0.96 -5.96 3.17
CA TYR A 87 -0.31 -5.67 2.52
C TYR A 87 -0.26 -4.47 1.59
N LEU A 88 0.64 -3.51 1.85
CA LEU A 88 0.81 -2.34 0.99
C LEU A 88 1.20 -2.78 -0.43
N VAL A 89 2.22 -3.64 -0.54
CA VAL A 89 2.71 -4.12 -1.82
C VAL A 89 1.85 -5.25 -2.40
N GLU A 90 1.24 -6.10 -1.56
CA GLU A 90 0.33 -7.15 -2.02
C GLU A 90 -0.96 -6.59 -2.64
N ASN A 91 -1.55 -5.55 -2.02
CA ASN A 91 -2.72 -4.87 -2.58
C ASN A 91 -2.41 -4.19 -3.92
N TYR A 92 -1.23 -3.58 -4.03
CA TYR A 92 -0.73 -3.02 -5.28
C TYR A 92 -0.58 -4.12 -6.35
N ASP A 93 0.10 -5.22 -6.01
CA ASP A 93 0.37 -6.32 -6.94
C ASP A 93 -0.95 -6.94 -7.45
N LYS A 94 -1.92 -7.15 -6.55
CA LYS A 94 -3.25 -7.63 -6.93
C LYS A 94 -3.95 -6.67 -7.89
N ALA A 95 -3.89 -5.36 -7.63
CA ALA A 95 -4.54 -4.36 -8.49
C ALA A 95 -3.94 -4.35 -9.91
N ILE A 96 -2.62 -4.51 -10.03
CA ILE A 96 -1.96 -4.62 -11.33
C ILE A 96 -2.32 -5.93 -12.05
N ASP A 97 -2.44 -7.05 -11.34
CA ASP A 97 -2.90 -8.31 -11.91
C ASP A 97 -4.33 -8.19 -12.48
N ASP A 98 -5.24 -7.53 -11.74
CA ASP A 98 -6.58 -7.25 -12.22
C ASP A 98 -6.55 -6.38 -13.49
N ILE A 99 -5.67 -5.36 -13.55
CA ILE A 99 -5.47 -4.53 -14.75
C ILE A 99 -4.97 -5.36 -15.95
N ILE A 100 -4.01 -6.26 -15.72
CA ILE A 100 -3.48 -7.14 -16.77
C ILE A 100 -4.58 -8.09 -17.25
N ALA A 101 -5.34 -8.70 -16.35
CA ALA A 101 -6.44 -9.59 -16.68
C ALA A 101 -7.49 -8.87 -17.55
N LEU A 102 -7.91 -7.66 -17.14
CA LEU A 102 -8.85 -6.83 -17.90
C LEU A 102 -8.28 -6.41 -19.27
N SER A 103 -6.99 -6.08 -19.36
CA SER A 103 -6.34 -5.70 -20.62
C SER A 103 -6.35 -6.81 -21.69
N ASN A 104 -6.52 -8.05 -21.26
CA ASN A 104 -6.53 -9.25 -22.11
C ASN A 104 -7.93 -9.70 -22.53
N LEU A 105 -8.99 -9.05 -22.03
CA LEU A 105 -10.34 -9.32 -22.49
C LEU A 105 -10.48 -8.98 -23.98
N ASP A 106 -11.18 -9.84 -24.71
CA ASP A 106 -11.58 -9.58 -26.09
C ASP A 106 -12.80 -8.67 -26.09
N ILE A 107 -12.59 -7.42 -26.48
CA ILE A 107 -13.61 -6.37 -26.50
C ILE A 107 -13.55 -5.72 -27.88
N GLY A 108 -14.72 -5.52 -28.49
CA GLY A 108 -14.82 -4.85 -29.79
C GLY A 108 -14.10 -3.50 -29.84
N GLU A 109 -13.58 -3.14 -31.01
CA GLU A 109 -12.64 -2.02 -31.19
C GLU A 109 -13.12 -0.70 -30.58
N ASP A 110 -14.42 -0.39 -30.69
CA ASP A 110 -15.04 0.84 -30.17
C ASP A 110 -14.86 0.99 -28.65
N ASN A 111 -14.99 -0.12 -27.91
CA ASN A 111 -14.90 -0.14 -26.45
C ASN A 111 -13.47 -0.45 -25.97
N GLY A 112 -12.66 -1.13 -26.79
CA GLY A 112 -11.28 -1.49 -26.46
C GLY A 112 -10.40 -0.29 -26.15
N GLN A 113 -10.51 0.79 -26.93
CA GLN A 113 -9.71 2.01 -26.70
C GLN A 113 -10.09 2.74 -25.41
N LEU A 114 -11.38 2.75 -25.05
CA LEU A 114 -11.82 3.30 -23.78
C LEU A 114 -11.27 2.49 -22.61
N LEU A 115 -11.35 1.15 -22.69
CA LEU A 115 -10.79 0.28 -21.67
C LEU A 115 -9.29 0.54 -21.49
N GLN A 116 -8.50 0.59 -22.57
CA GLN A 116 -7.05 0.81 -22.48
C GLN A 116 -6.71 2.15 -21.80
N ARG A 117 -7.44 3.23 -22.10
CA ARG A 117 -7.27 4.52 -21.40
C ARG A 117 -7.60 4.40 -19.91
N ILE A 118 -8.71 3.75 -19.56
CA ILE A 118 -9.11 3.56 -18.16
C ILE A 118 -8.06 2.74 -17.42
N LEU A 119 -7.58 1.64 -18.00
CA LEU A 119 -6.53 0.80 -17.41
C LEU A 119 -5.23 1.57 -17.22
N PHE A 120 -4.82 2.37 -18.20
CA PHE A 120 -3.63 3.24 -18.07
C PHE A 120 -3.75 4.21 -16.89
N ALA A 121 -4.91 4.84 -16.71
CA ALA A 121 -5.16 5.70 -15.55
C ALA A 121 -5.17 4.91 -14.23
N ASN A 122 -5.69 3.68 -14.23
CA ASN A 122 -5.75 2.82 -13.04
C ASN A 122 -4.36 2.37 -12.58
N VAL A 123 -3.37 2.21 -13.46
CA VAL A 123 -1.98 1.96 -13.04
C VAL A 123 -1.47 3.09 -12.13
N TYR A 124 -1.76 4.35 -12.47
CA TYR A 124 -1.47 5.49 -11.58
C TYR A 124 -2.27 5.42 -10.30
N SER A 125 -3.57 5.10 -10.35
CA SER A 125 -4.39 4.97 -9.14
C SER A 125 -3.86 3.90 -8.17
N SER A 126 -3.41 2.75 -8.67
CA SER A 126 -2.76 1.70 -7.86
C SER A 126 -1.48 2.20 -7.20
N MET A 127 -0.62 2.93 -7.94
CA MET A 127 0.59 3.54 -7.40
C MET A 127 0.27 4.65 -6.38
N GLU A 128 -0.72 5.51 -6.65
CA GLU A 128 -1.16 6.58 -5.76
C GLU A 128 -1.64 6.01 -4.42
N ALA A 129 -2.47 4.95 -4.47
CA ALA A 129 -2.93 4.24 -3.27
C ALA A 129 -1.76 3.64 -2.49
N PHE A 130 -0.85 2.94 -3.15
CA PHE A 130 0.36 2.40 -2.51
C PHE A 130 1.16 3.49 -1.79
N LEU A 131 1.44 4.62 -2.45
CA LEU A 131 2.20 5.72 -1.86
C LEU A 131 1.48 6.36 -0.67
N GLN A 132 0.18 6.59 -0.80
CA GLN A 132 -0.63 7.17 0.28
C GLN A 132 -0.70 6.25 1.49
N ASP A 133 -1.01 4.97 1.27
CA ASP A 133 -1.14 3.99 2.33
C ASP A 133 0.20 3.73 3.01
N THR A 134 1.30 3.68 2.25
CA THR A 134 2.66 3.55 2.80
C THR A 134 3.00 4.76 3.66
N CYS A 135 2.75 5.98 3.17
CA CYS A 135 2.97 7.20 3.94
C CYS A 135 2.20 7.16 5.28
N MET A 136 0.90 6.81 5.22
CA MET A 136 0.04 6.70 6.39
C MET A 136 0.51 5.61 7.37
N TYR A 137 0.92 4.45 6.84
CA TYR A 137 1.36 3.30 7.63
C TYR A 137 2.53 3.67 8.54
N TYR A 138 3.58 4.27 7.98
CA TYR A 138 4.78 4.65 8.71
C TYR A 138 4.54 5.86 9.63
N LEU A 139 3.74 6.84 9.19
CA LEU A 139 3.37 7.97 10.04
C LEU A 139 2.61 7.53 11.29
N ARG A 140 1.68 6.57 11.19
CA ARG A 140 0.91 6.12 12.36
C ARG A 140 1.75 5.40 13.40
N ARG A 141 2.84 4.73 12.97
CA ARG A 141 3.64 3.82 13.81
C ARG A 141 4.84 4.46 14.48
N ASP A 142 5.45 5.47 13.86
CA ASP A 142 6.66 6.10 14.41
C ASP A 142 6.45 7.60 14.67
N GLN A 143 6.55 7.96 15.95
CA GLN A 143 6.46 9.34 16.41
C GLN A 143 7.49 10.26 15.72
N ARG A 144 8.69 9.76 15.39
CA ARG A 144 9.75 10.51 14.70
C ARG A 144 9.30 10.95 13.30
N PHE A 145 8.60 10.06 12.58
CA PHE A 145 8.07 10.39 11.26
C PHE A 145 6.92 11.40 11.36
N LYS A 146 6.02 11.26 12.36
CA LYS A 146 4.97 12.27 12.61
C LYS A 146 5.57 13.65 12.82
N GLU A 147 6.56 13.76 13.70
CA GLU A 147 7.21 15.03 14.01
C GLU A 147 7.89 15.65 12.79
N THR A 148 8.57 14.82 11.99
CA THR A 148 9.25 15.29 10.78
C THR A 148 8.26 15.74 9.72
N PHE A 149 7.18 14.98 9.50
CA PHE A 149 6.09 15.34 8.59
C PHE A 149 5.42 16.66 8.96
N LEU A 150 5.09 16.84 10.25
CA LEU A 150 4.49 18.07 10.76
C LEU A 150 5.38 19.30 10.50
N LYS A 151 6.70 19.14 10.65
CA LYS A 151 7.68 20.21 10.39
C LYS A 151 7.83 20.49 8.89
N SER A 152 7.75 19.48 8.03
CA SER A 152 7.90 19.64 6.58
C SER A 152 6.64 20.18 5.90
N GLN A 153 5.45 19.90 6.44
CA GLN A 153 4.20 20.30 5.84
C GLN A 153 3.85 21.75 6.16
N GLU A 154 3.93 22.64 5.17
CA GLU A 154 3.77 24.09 5.34
C GLU A 154 2.44 24.48 6.01
N SER A 155 1.35 23.79 5.67
CA SER A 155 0.02 24.04 6.23
C SER A 155 -0.09 23.67 7.72
N LEU A 156 0.80 22.82 8.23
CA LEU A 156 0.79 22.35 9.62
C LEU A 156 1.87 23.03 10.45
N SER A 157 3.07 23.23 9.89
CA SER A 157 4.22 23.79 10.60
C SER A 157 4.05 25.23 11.05
N LYS A 158 3.12 25.97 10.42
CA LYS A 158 2.83 27.38 10.73
C LYS A 158 1.71 27.57 11.76
N GLU A 159 1.05 26.51 12.23
CA GLU A 159 -0.01 26.63 13.22
C GLU A 159 0.56 27.10 14.57
N LYS A 160 0.03 28.20 15.09
CA LYS A 160 0.35 28.70 16.45
C LYS A 160 -0.63 28.10 17.46
N ILE A 161 -0.11 27.68 18.60
CA ILE A 161 -0.90 27.05 19.67
C ILE A 161 -0.60 27.76 20.99
N TYR A 162 -1.64 28.11 21.76
CA TYR A 162 -1.47 28.60 23.12
C TYR A 162 -1.23 27.43 24.08
N LEU A 163 -0.41 27.63 25.12
CA LEU A 163 -0.12 26.56 26.10
C LEU A 163 -1.41 26.03 26.78
N SER A 164 -2.42 26.89 26.96
CA SER A 164 -3.73 26.51 27.49
C SER A 164 -4.52 25.53 26.62
N GLU A 165 -4.21 25.42 25.33
CA GLU A 165 -4.92 24.58 24.35
C GLU A 165 -4.17 23.26 24.06
N ILE A 166 -3.05 23.01 24.73
CA ILE A 166 -2.11 21.96 24.33
C ILE A 166 -2.74 20.56 24.32
N PHE A 167 -3.51 20.21 25.35
CA PHE A 167 -4.14 18.89 25.46
C PHE A 167 -5.23 18.68 24.39
N ASP A 168 -6.03 19.72 24.11
CA ASP A 168 -7.05 19.68 23.06
C ASP A 168 -6.42 19.53 21.67
N LYS A 169 -5.29 20.18 21.43
CA LYS A 169 -4.59 20.13 20.14
C LYS A 169 -3.86 18.82 19.93
N ILE A 170 -3.19 18.28 20.97
CA ILE A 170 -2.50 16.99 20.91
C ILE A 170 -3.45 15.87 20.48
N SER A 171 -4.66 15.81 21.05
CA SER A 171 -5.65 14.79 20.69
C SER A 171 -6.11 14.85 19.22
N ARG A 172 -5.85 15.97 18.51
CA ARG A 172 -6.24 16.18 17.10
C ARG A 172 -5.06 16.07 16.13
N VAL A 173 -3.84 15.84 16.60
CA VAL A 173 -2.65 15.79 15.74
C VAL A 173 -2.76 14.66 14.71
N ASP A 174 -3.11 13.46 15.14
CA ASP A 174 -3.24 12.31 14.24
C ASP A 174 -4.32 12.55 13.18
N TYR A 175 -5.45 13.17 13.55
CA TYR A 175 -6.49 13.56 12.60
C TYR A 175 -5.97 14.57 11.57
N LYS A 176 -5.19 15.57 12.00
CA LYS A 176 -4.62 16.57 11.08
C LYS A 176 -3.59 15.97 10.13
N ILE A 177 -2.74 15.06 10.63
CA ILE A 177 -1.79 14.31 9.80
C ILE A 177 -2.57 13.50 8.76
N GLN A 178 -3.59 12.76 9.21
CA GLN A 178 -4.44 11.98 8.32
C GLN A 178 -5.07 12.84 7.23
N ASN A 179 -5.73 13.93 7.60
CA ASN A 179 -6.34 14.84 6.65
C ASN A 179 -5.31 15.46 5.70
N ALA A 180 -4.10 15.79 6.17
CA ALA A 180 -3.06 16.34 5.29
C ALA A 180 -2.58 15.31 4.25
N VAL A 181 -2.38 14.05 4.66
CA VAL A 181 -2.03 12.96 3.76
C VAL A 181 -3.15 12.70 2.75
N GLU A 182 -4.41 12.57 3.18
CA GLU A 182 -5.55 12.32 2.30
C GLU A 182 -5.78 13.42 1.26
N ASN A 183 -5.37 14.66 1.56
CA ASN A 183 -5.46 15.79 0.62
C ASN A 183 -4.19 16.00 -0.22
N THR A 184 -3.19 15.11 -0.10
CA THR A 184 -1.95 15.17 -0.89
C THR A 184 -2.15 14.56 -2.28
N VAL A 185 -1.57 15.17 -3.32
CA VAL A 185 -1.74 14.73 -4.72
C VAL A 185 -0.65 13.73 -5.10
N PHE A 186 -0.86 12.44 -4.78
CA PHE A 186 0.17 11.40 -4.86
C PHE A 186 0.70 11.08 -6.27
N HIS A 187 0.02 11.44 -7.35
CA HIS A 187 0.54 11.22 -8.70
C HIS A 187 1.61 12.24 -9.14
N ARG A 188 1.90 13.28 -8.35
CA ARG A 188 2.91 14.30 -8.69
C ARG A 188 4.25 13.97 -8.03
N LEU A 189 4.93 12.95 -8.57
CA LEU A 189 6.14 12.39 -7.95
C LEU A 189 7.25 13.42 -7.80
N SER A 190 7.66 14.10 -8.88
CA SER A 190 8.77 15.06 -8.80
C SER A 190 8.48 16.29 -7.94
N GLN A 191 7.29 16.88 -8.02
CA GLN A 191 7.03 18.20 -7.43
C GLN A 191 6.67 18.11 -5.94
N GLU A 192 5.94 17.06 -5.56
CA GLU A 192 5.31 16.98 -4.24
C GLU A 192 5.81 15.75 -3.45
N ILE A 193 5.78 14.57 -4.05
CA ILE A 193 5.92 13.32 -3.28
C ILE A 193 7.38 12.93 -3.01
N CYS A 194 8.28 13.06 -3.98
CA CYS A 194 9.70 12.78 -3.76
C CYS A 194 10.30 13.67 -2.66
N PRO A 195 10.08 15.01 -2.65
CA PRO A 195 10.50 15.86 -1.53
C PRO A 195 9.86 15.45 -0.20
N LEU A 196 8.57 15.10 -0.20
CA LEU A 196 7.86 14.67 0.99
C LEU A 196 8.52 13.43 1.61
N PHE A 197 8.71 12.36 0.83
CA PHE A 197 9.26 11.10 1.33
C PHE A 197 10.71 11.25 1.77
N LYS A 198 11.51 12.03 1.02
CA LYS A 198 12.88 12.33 1.41
C LYS A 198 12.95 13.08 2.74
N ASN A 199 12.11 14.10 2.92
CA ASN A 199 12.12 14.91 4.12
C ASN A 199 11.55 14.17 5.33
N THR A 200 10.47 13.40 5.15
CA THR A 200 9.78 12.70 6.23
C THR A 200 10.46 11.39 6.63
N PHE A 201 10.86 10.57 5.66
CA PHE A 201 11.36 9.20 5.90
C PHE A 201 12.87 9.05 5.59
N GLY A 202 13.50 10.05 4.98
CA GLY A 202 14.90 9.94 4.52
C GLY A 202 15.06 9.06 3.27
N ILE A 203 13.96 8.71 2.60
CA ILE A 203 13.96 7.80 1.44
C ILE A 203 14.09 8.60 0.14
N ALA A 204 15.08 8.24 -0.68
CA ALA A 204 15.20 8.74 -2.04
C ALA A 204 14.41 7.86 -3.01
N PHE A 205 13.71 8.48 -3.95
CA PHE A 205 12.92 7.72 -4.93
C PHE A 205 13.82 7.06 -5.97
N PRO A 206 13.48 5.82 -6.41
CA PRO A 206 14.10 5.21 -7.58
C PRO A 206 13.72 5.97 -8.86
N ASP A 207 14.23 5.57 -10.02
CA ASP A 207 13.91 6.25 -11.29
C ASP A 207 12.39 6.24 -11.56
N TYR A 208 11.81 7.43 -11.65
CA TYR A 208 10.40 7.67 -11.95
C TYR A 208 10.20 8.49 -13.23
N LYS A 209 11.26 8.73 -14.03
CA LYS A 209 11.21 9.65 -15.17
C LYS A 209 10.11 9.28 -16.17
N TYR A 210 9.99 7.99 -16.51
CA TYR A 210 8.94 7.53 -17.44
C TYR A 210 7.53 7.77 -16.90
N ILE A 211 7.34 7.61 -15.59
CA ILE A 211 6.05 7.82 -14.91
C ILE A 211 5.68 9.31 -14.98
N ASP A 212 6.64 10.21 -14.72
CA ASP A 212 6.42 11.65 -14.82
C ASP A 212 6.20 12.12 -16.27
N ASP A 213 6.98 11.60 -17.22
CA ASP A 213 6.85 11.96 -18.65
C ASP A 213 5.46 11.59 -19.20
N ASN A 214 4.82 10.55 -18.66
CA ASN A 214 3.48 10.11 -19.03
C ASN A 214 2.34 10.72 -18.18
N LEU A 215 2.66 11.51 -17.14
CA LEU A 215 1.66 12.03 -16.20
C LEU A 215 0.59 12.90 -16.89
N THR A 216 0.98 13.66 -17.91
CA THR A 216 0.06 14.51 -18.68
C THR A 216 -1.00 13.67 -19.39
N ILE A 217 -0.63 12.49 -19.91
CA ILE A 217 -1.56 11.56 -20.57
C ILE A 217 -2.60 11.08 -19.55
N ARG A 218 -2.17 10.71 -18.34
CA ARG A 218 -3.08 10.36 -17.24
C ARG A 218 -4.02 11.51 -16.87
N HIS A 219 -3.53 12.75 -16.79
CA HIS A 219 -4.38 13.91 -16.50
C HIS A 219 -5.43 14.14 -17.59
N ASP A 220 -5.04 14.00 -18.86
CA ASP A 220 -5.96 14.13 -19.99
C ASP A 220 -7.01 13.00 -20.00
N ILE A 221 -6.63 11.76 -19.71
CA ILE A 221 -7.56 10.63 -19.58
C ILE A 221 -8.62 10.94 -18.50
N VAL A 222 -8.19 11.28 -17.28
CA VAL A 222 -9.09 11.43 -16.13
C VAL A 222 -9.93 12.71 -16.21
N HIS A 223 -9.33 13.85 -16.57
CA HIS A 223 -10.01 15.15 -16.48
C HIS A 223 -10.56 15.67 -17.81
N ARG A 224 -10.17 15.05 -18.94
CA ARG A 224 -10.52 15.50 -20.29
C ARG A 224 -10.97 14.36 -21.20
N ASN A 225 -11.31 13.20 -20.62
CA ASN A 225 -11.77 12.00 -21.32
C ASN A 225 -10.81 11.53 -22.43
N GLY A 226 -9.51 11.73 -22.24
CA GLY A 226 -8.47 11.37 -23.20
C GLY A 226 -8.14 12.44 -24.23
N CYS A 227 -8.82 13.58 -24.24
CA CYS A 227 -8.44 14.72 -25.07
C CYS A 227 -7.33 15.55 -24.41
N SER A 228 -6.37 16.02 -25.20
CA SER A 228 -5.38 17.00 -24.73
C SER A 228 -6.04 18.31 -24.31
N LYS A 229 -5.36 19.08 -23.45
CA LYS A 229 -5.84 20.38 -22.95
C LYS A 229 -6.23 21.38 -24.04
N ASP A 230 -5.51 21.39 -25.15
CA ASP A 230 -5.75 22.22 -26.34
C ASP A 230 -6.71 21.59 -27.35
N LYS A 231 -7.21 20.37 -27.07
CA LYS A 231 -8.08 19.56 -27.94
C LYS A 231 -7.45 19.16 -29.29
N SER A 232 -6.13 19.24 -29.43
CA SER A 232 -5.42 18.88 -30.67
C SER A 232 -5.19 17.37 -30.82
N LYS A 233 -5.20 16.62 -29.72
CA LYS A 233 -4.92 15.18 -29.69
C LYS A 233 -5.96 14.44 -28.87
N PHE A 234 -6.34 13.26 -29.37
CA PHE A 234 -7.03 12.24 -28.59
C PHE A 234 -6.05 11.10 -28.30
N HIS A 235 -5.86 10.76 -27.04
CA HIS A 235 -4.89 9.72 -26.64
C HIS A 235 -5.41 8.33 -26.99
N ILE A 236 -4.65 7.64 -27.83
CA ILE A 236 -4.80 6.22 -28.15
C ILE A 236 -3.71 5.50 -27.38
N ILE A 237 -4.09 4.54 -26.55
CA ILE A 237 -3.16 3.78 -25.70
C ILE A 237 -3.05 2.39 -26.29
N SER A 238 -1.84 2.00 -26.71
CA SER A 238 -1.57 0.64 -27.14
C SER A 238 -1.38 -0.28 -25.93
N LYS A 239 -1.57 -1.59 -26.13
CA LYS A 239 -1.25 -2.59 -25.09
C LYS A 239 0.22 -2.51 -24.68
N ASP A 240 1.11 -2.27 -25.65
CA ASP A 240 2.55 -2.15 -25.37
C ASP A 240 2.85 -0.92 -24.49
N GLN A 241 2.19 0.22 -24.74
CA GLN A 241 2.36 1.40 -23.90
C GLN A 241 1.80 1.17 -22.49
N LEU A 242 0.66 0.49 -22.35
CA LEU A 242 0.12 0.10 -21.05
C LEU A 242 1.10 -0.81 -20.30
N TYR A 243 1.62 -1.86 -20.95
CA TYR A 243 2.54 -2.80 -20.32
C TYR A 243 3.90 -2.17 -20.00
N GLU A 244 4.38 -1.22 -20.81
CA GLU A 244 5.58 -0.46 -20.47
C GLU A 244 5.35 0.40 -19.23
N LEU A 245 4.21 1.09 -19.11
CA LEU A 245 3.87 1.83 -17.89
C LEU A 245 3.83 0.90 -16.67
N ILE A 246 3.16 -0.26 -16.78
CA ILE A 246 3.09 -1.25 -15.69
C ILE A 246 4.50 -1.69 -15.27
N GLU A 247 5.37 -2.03 -16.21
CA GLU A 247 6.74 -2.45 -15.89
C GLU A 247 7.52 -1.35 -15.16
N LYS A 248 7.37 -0.09 -15.57
CA LYS A 248 8.07 1.04 -14.93
C LYS A 248 7.53 1.32 -13.54
N VAL A 249 6.21 1.26 -13.35
CA VAL A 249 5.58 1.48 -12.05
C VAL A 249 5.85 0.33 -11.09
N ASP A 250 5.84 -0.93 -11.55
CA ASP A 250 6.22 -2.10 -10.74
C ASP A 250 7.64 -1.95 -10.19
N LYS A 251 8.61 -1.66 -11.07
CA LYS A 251 10.00 -1.46 -10.66
C LYS A 251 10.13 -0.30 -9.66
N PHE A 252 9.40 0.78 -9.87
CA PHE A 252 9.38 1.92 -8.95
C PHE A 252 8.81 1.53 -7.58
N VAL A 253 7.64 0.88 -7.55
CA VAL A 253 6.95 0.50 -6.30
C VAL A 253 7.75 -0.53 -5.51
N HIS A 254 8.24 -1.59 -6.16
CA HIS A 254 9.03 -2.63 -5.49
C HIS A 254 10.35 -2.08 -4.95
N ALA A 255 11.09 -1.28 -5.75
CA ALA A 255 12.33 -0.67 -5.28
C ALA A 255 12.10 0.37 -4.17
N LEU A 256 10.99 1.10 -4.21
CA LEU A 256 10.63 2.01 -3.13
C LEU A 256 10.29 1.24 -1.84
N PHE A 257 9.55 0.14 -1.95
CA PHE A 257 9.23 -0.71 -0.82
C PHE A 257 10.49 -1.33 -0.19
N ASP A 258 11.49 -1.71 -0.99
CA ASP A 258 12.80 -2.15 -0.50
C ASP A 258 13.51 -1.09 0.37
N GLU A 259 13.35 0.21 0.07
CA GLU A 259 13.89 1.27 0.93
C GLU A 259 13.15 1.36 2.27
N PHE A 260 11.84 1.12 2.27
CA PHE A 260 11.01 1.08 3.47
C PHE A 260 11.34 -0.14 4.36
N GLU A 261 11.70 -1.29 3.79
CA GLU A 261 12.16 -2.47 4.54
C GLU A 261 13.45 -2.21 5.34
N LYS A 262 14.22 -1.19 4.95
CA LYS A 262 15.45 -0.80 5.67
C LYS A 262 15.17 0.07 6.90
N LEU A 263 13.97 0.64 7.00
CA LEU A 263 13.57 1.45 8.16
C LEU A 263 13.24 0.51 9.33
N LYS A 264 14.06 0.59 10.39
CA LYS A 264 13.87 -0.12 11.66
C LYS A 264 13.24 0.78 12.72
#